data_AF-A0A924ER36-F1
#
_entry.id   AF-A0A924ER36-F1
#
_cell.length_a   1.000
_cell.length_b   1.000
_cell.length_c   1.000
_cell.angle_alpha   90.00
_cell.angle_beta   90.00
_cell.angle_gamma   90.00
#
_symmetry.space_group_name_H-M   'P 1'
#
loop_
_entity.id
_entity.type
_entity.pdbx_description
1 polymer ?
#
loop_
_entity_poly.entity_id
_entity_poly.type
_entity_poly.pdbx_seq_one_letter_code
_entity_poly.pdbx_strand_id
1 'polypeptide(L)'
;MRIDIITVLPELMESPFQASILKRAQEKSLVEIHFHQLRDFSTTKYRQIDDAPYGGGAGMVMMIEPIDKCISKLKSERDYDEIIYLTPDGETLNQKIANTLSLKKNLIFLCGHYKGIDQRVRELHITKEISIGDYVLTGGELAACVLADSIIRLIPGVIGDEQSALTDSFQDNLLSPPIFTRPEVYKDL
;
A
#
# COMPACT_ATOMS: atom_id res chain seq x y z
N MET A 1 -8.92 -4.82 -10.66
CA MET A 1 -8.63 -4.78 -9.20
C MET A 1 -8.88 -3.37 -8.70
N ARG A 2 -9.30 -3.19 -7.45
CA ARG A 2 -9.47 -1.89 -6.81
C ARG A 2 -8.63 -1.80 -5.54
N ILE A 3 -7.95 -0.68 -5.36
CA ILE A 3 -7.19 -0.37 -4.14
C ILE A 3 -7.68 0.98 -3.60
N ASP A 4 -8.27 0.94 -2.41
CA ASP A 4 -8.64 2.12 -1.65
C ASP A 4 -7.56 2.41 -0.60
N ILE A 5 -6.91 3.56 -0.70
CA ILE A 5 -5.80 3.96 0.18
C ILE A 5 -6.28 5.06 1.13
N ILE A 6 -6.36 4.74 2.42
CA ILE A 6 -6.73 5.65 3.49
C ILE A 6 -5.46 6.30 4.04
N THR A 7 -5.39 7.63 3.95
CA THR A 7 -4.20 8.41 4.33
C THR A 7 -4.60 9.80 4.82
N VAL A 8 -3.67 10.45 5.52
CA VAL A 8 -3.77 11.87 5.88
C VAL A 8 -3.13 12.80 4.85
N LEU A 9 -2.32 12.27 3.93
CA LEU A 9 -1.50 13.01 2.96
C LEU A 9 -1.54 12.35 1.56
N PRO A 10 -2.71 12.31 0.89
CA PRO A 10 -2.85 11.72 -0.45
C PRO A 10 -1.91 12.33 -1.50
N GLU A 11 -1.60 13.61 -1.38
CA GLU A 11 -0.71 14.34 -2.30
C GLU A 11 0.71 13.74 -2.40
N LEU A 12 1.18 13.04 -1.36
CA LEU A 12 2.49 12.38 -1.37
C LEU A 12 2.55 11.20 -2.36
N MET A 13 1.39 10.63 -2.71
CA MET A 13 1.28 9.43 -3.52
C MET A 13 0.80 9.69 -4.94
N GLU A 14 0.24 10.87 -5.25
CA GLU A 14 -0.33 11.15 -6.57
C GLU A 14 0.65 10.86 -7.72
N SER A 15 1.89 11.36 -7.61
CA SER A 15 2.90 11.24 -8.68
C SER A 15 3.26 9.78 -9.01
N PRO A 16 3.58 8.89 -8.04
CA PRO A 16 3.78 7.46 -8.29
C PRO A 16 2.68 6.79 -9.13
N PHE A 17 1.41 7.07 -8.84
CA PHE A 17 0.28 6.47 -9.56
C PHE A 17 -0.04 7.18 -10.88
N GLN A 18 0.49 8.38 -11.13
CA GLN A 18 0.30 9.13 -12.37
C GLN A 18 1.44 8.94 -13.39
N ALA A 19 2.37 8.02 -13.13
CA ALA A 19 3.51 7.77 -14.00
C ALA A 19 3.63 6.29 -14.43
N SER A 20 4.34 6.08 -15.55
CA SER A 20 4.85 4.77 -15.99
C SER A 20 3.79 3.65 -16.02
N ILE A 21 4.14 2.46 -15.53
CA ILE A 21 3.34 1.23 -15.55
C ILE A 21 2.04 1.39 -14.76
N LEU A 22 2.06 2.06 -13.60
CA LEU A 22 0.87 2.27 -12.77
C LEU A 22 -0.17 3.16 -13.46
N LYS A 23 0.28 4.22 -14.15
CA LYS A 23 -0.62 5.02 -15.00
C LYS A 23 -1.23 4.17 -16.11
N ARG A 24 -0.41 3.41 -16.84
CA ARG A 24 -0.88 2.56 -17.96
C ARG A 24 -1.87 1.50 -17.48
N ALA A 25 -1.67 0.92 -16.30
CA ALA A 25 -2.59 -0.04 -15.70
C ALA A 25 -3.98 0.57 -15.46
N GLN A 26 -4.03 1.81 -14.97
CA GLN A 26 -5.28 2.55 -14.79
C GLN A 26 -5.93 2.97 -16.11
N GLU A 27 -5.15 3.47 -17.08
CA GLU A 27 -5.65 3.83 -18.42
C GLU A 27 -6.26 2.64 -19.16
N LYS A 28 -5.74 1.43 -18.93
CA LYS A 28 -6.29 0.17 -19.44
C LYS A 28 -7.45 -0.38 -18.59
N SER A 29 -7.84 0.31 -17.52
CA SER A 29 -8.87 -0.13 -16.56
C SER A 29 -8.59 -1.49 -15.93
N LEU A 30 -7.31 -1.87 -15.78
CA LEU A 30 -6.90 -3.11 -15.10
C LEU A 30 -6.91 -2.92 -13.57
N VAL A 31 -6.61 -1.71 -13.12
CA VAL A 31 -6.64 -1.30 -11.71
C VAL A 31 -7.33 0.05 -11.53
N GLU A 32 -8.04 0.20 -10.42
CA GLU A 32 -8.60 1.46 -9.93
C GLU A 32 -7.94 1.83 -8.60
N ILE A 33 -7.41 3.05 -8.50
CA ILE A 33 -6.77 3.56 -7.27
C ILE A 33 -7.59 4.72 -6.74
N HIS A 34 -7.96 4.66 -5.46
CA HIS A 34 -8.77 5.68 -4.81
C HIS A 34 -8.12 6.12 -3.50
N PHE A 35 -7.85 7.41 -3.39
CA PHE A 35 -7.35 7.98 -2.15
C PHE A 35 -8.51 8.48 -1.29
N HIS A 36 -8.46 8.15 -0.01
CA HIS A 36 -9.43 8.59 1.00
C HIS A 36 -8.70 9.45 2.03
N GLN A 37 -8.98 10.75 2.00
CA GLN A 37 -8.45 11.69 2.97
C GLN A 37 -9.15 11.49 4.32
N LEU A 38 -8.43 10.93 5.29
CA LEU A 38 -8.97 10.57 6.60
C LEU A 38 -9.57 11.79 7.34
N ARG A 39 -9.02 12.99 7.10
CA ARG A 39 -9.53 14.24 7.70
C ARG A 39 -10.98 14.54 7.34
N ASP A 40 -11.49 14.02 6.23
CA ASP A 40 -12.89 14.20 5.83
C ASP A 40 -13.87 13.35 6.66
N PHE A 41 -13.35 12.38 7.43
CA PHE A 41 -14.13 11.51 8.32
C PHE A 41 -14.08 11.93 9.80
N SER A 42 -13.39 13.03 10.10
CA SER A 42 -13.37 13.60 11.44
C SER A 42 -14.70 14.27 11.80
N THR A 43 -15.11 14.11 13.06
CA THR A 43 -16.30 14.77 13.65
C THR A 43 -15.97 16.09 14.33
N THR A 44 -14.69 16.41 14.48
CA THR A 44 -14.26 17.61 15.19
C THR A 44 -14.30 18.83 14.27
N LYS A 45 -14.56 20.01 14.83
CA LYS A 45 -14.59 21.28 14.09
C LYS A 45 -13.32 21.57 13.29
N TYR A 46 -12.17 21.09 13.77
CA TYR A 46 -10.85 21.31 13.17
C TYR A 46 -10.34 20.13 12.35
N ARG A 47 -11.18 19.12 12.07
CA ARG A 47 -10.80 17.90 11.35
C ARG A 47 -9.60 17.17 11.97
N GLN A 48 -9.54 17.16 13.30
CA GLN A 48 -8.58 16.41 14.10
C GLN A 48 -8.77 14.91 13.89
N ILE A 49 -7.67 14.20 13.69
CA ILE A 49 -7.68 12.74 13.45
C ILE A 49 -6.69 12.00 14.35
N ASP A 50 -6.10 12.71 15.31
CA ASP A 50 -5.08 12.22 16.23
C ASP A 50 -5.27 12.85 17.62
N ASP A 51 -4.90 12.12 18.67
CA ASP A 51 -4.96 12.59 20.05
C ASP A 51 -3.80 12.01 20.88
N ALA A 52 -3.62 12.52 22.09
CA ALA A 52 -2.60 12.04 23.01
C ALA A 52 -2.88 10.56 23.41
N PRO A 53 -1.85 9.71 23.50
CA PRO A 53 -2.03 8.33 23.93
C PRO A 53 -2.46 8.25 25.40
N TYR A 54 -3.38 7.33 25.70
CA TYR A 54 -3.61 6.90 27.08
C TYR A 54 -2.32 6.30 27.67
N GLY A 55 -2.05 6.58 28.95
CA GLY A 55 -0.81 6.19 29.62
C GLY A 55 0.33 7.21 29.49
N GLY A 56 0.14 8.29 28.72
CA GLY A 56 1.13 9.35 28.52
C GLY A 56 2.22 8.98 27.51
N GLY A 57 3.23 9.84 27.38
CA GLY A 57 4.30 9.71 26.39
C GLY A 57 4.29 10.82 25.34
N ALA A 58 5.33 10.85 24.50
CA ALA A 58 5.48 11.85 23.45
C ALA A 58 4.86 11.37 22.12
N GLY A 59 4.24 12.30 21.39
CA GLY A 59 3.62 12.06 20.10
C GLY A 59 2.10 11.86 20.19
N MET A 60 1.48 11.66 19.04
CA MET A 60 0.03 11.49 18.90
C MET A 60 -0.29 10.12 18.32
N VAL A 61 -1.50 9.61 18.59
CA VAL A 61 -2.04 8.36 18.05
C VAL A 61 -3.26 8.68 17.22
N MET A 62 -3.38 8.07 16.05
CA MET A 62 -4.55 8.28 15.18
C MET A 62 -5.81 7.74 15.87
N MET A 63 -6.85 8.57 15.91
CA MET A 63 -8.12 8.27 16.56
C MET A 63 -8.86 7.13 15.86
N ILE A 64 -9.53 6.30 16.65
CA ILE A 64 -10.36 5.19 16.14
C ILE A 64 -11.53 5.66 15.26
N GLU A 65 -12.25 6.72 15.67
CA GLU A 65 -13.53 7.09 15.06
C GLU A 65 -13.43 7.48 13.57
N PRO A 66 -12.51 8.35 13.12
CA PRO A 66 -12.38 8.67 11.70
C PRO A 66 -12.03 7.44 10.84
N ILE A 67 -11.18 6.55 11.36
CA ILE A 67 -10.76 5.34 10.65
C ILE A 67 -11.93 4.36 10.54
N ASP A 68 -12.63 4.12 11.64
CA ASP A 68 -13.82 3.27 11.69
C ASP A 68 -14.90 3.75 10.72
N LYS A 69 -15.18 5.06 10.68
CA LYS A 69 -16.16 5.63 9.74
C LYS A 69 -15.74 5.47 8.29
N CYS A 70 -14.47 5.71 7.98
CA CYS A 70 -13.95 5.56 6.63
C CYS A 70 -14.07 4.11 6.15
N ILE A 71 -13.55 3.16 6.93
CA ILE A 71 -13.59 1.73 6.60
C ILE A 71 -15.04 1.22 6.54
N SER A 72 -15.88 1.59 7.51
CA SER A 72 -17.29 1.17 7.53
C SER A 72 -18.08 1.69 6.34
N LYS A 73 -17.84 2.95 5.92
CA LYS A 73 -18.42 3.49 4.69
C LYS A 73 -18.00 2.67 3.48
N LEU A 74 -16.70 2.41 3.31
CA LEU A 74 -16.19 1.63 2.19
C LEU A 74 -16.79 0.21 2.17
N LYS A 75 -16.83 -0.47 3.32
CA LYS A 75 -17.44 -1.81 3.46
C LYS A 75 -18.95 -1.81 3.17
N SER A 76 -19.65 -0.68 3.33
CA SER A 76 -21.06 -0.55 2.94
C SER A 76 -21.28 -0.43 1.43
N GLU A 77 -20.24 -0.01 0.69
CA GLU A 77 -20.29 0.15 -0.77
C GLU A 77 -19.88 -1.13 -1.50
N ARG A 78 -19.03 -1.96 -0.89
CA ARG A 78 -18.52 -3.22 -1.45
C ARG A 78 -17.83 -4.11 -0.42
N ASP A 79 -17.70 -5.39 -0.75
CA ASP A 79 -16.89 -6.33 0.01
C ASP A 79 -15.39 -6.17 -0.29
N TYR A 80 -14.57 -6.28 0.74
CA TYR A 80 -13.11 -6.20 0.65
C TYR A 80 -12.47 -7.53 1.01
N ASP A 81 -11.50 -7.96 0.20
CA ASP A 81 -10.76 -9.20 0.43
C ASP A 81 -9.78 -9.05 1.59
N GLU A 82 -9.11 -7.90 1.69
CA GLU A 82 -8.16 -7.58 2.75
C GLU A 82 -8.22 -6.09 3.12
N ILE A 83 -8.04 -5.81 4.40
CA ILE A 83 -7.84 -4.48 4.97
C ILE A 83 -6.45 -4.48 5.61
N ILE A 84 -5.51 -3.86 4.93
CA ILE A 84 -4.08 -3.98 5.21
C ILE A 84 -3.59 -2.75 5.94
N TYR A 85 -3.07 -2.93 7.16
CA TYR A 85 -2.38 -1.87 7.89
C TYR A 85 -0.88 -1.91 7.57
N LEU A 86 -0.33 -0.78 7.15
CA LEU A 86 1.10 -0.65 6.84
C LEU A 86 1.84 -0.17 8.08
N THR A 87 2.65 -1.07 8.64
CA THR A 87 3.25 -0.90 9.96
C THR A 87 4.55 -1.71 10.08
N PRO A 88 5.59 -1.20 10.76
CA PRO A 88 6.87 -1.88 10.86
C PRO A 88 6.81 -3.19 11.67
N ASP A 89 5.81 -3.39 12.53
CA ASP A 89 5.59 -4.63 13.30
C ASP A 89 4.73 -5.68 12.56
N GLY A 90 4.42 -5.44 11.28
CA GLY A 90 3.69 -6.38 10.42
C GLY A 90 4.57 -7.45 9.78
N GLU A 91 3.94 -8.37 9.02
CA GLU A 91 4.64 -9.36 8.21
C GLU A 91 5.49 -8.67 7.13
N THR A 92 6.78 -9.00 7.03
CA THR A 92 7.66 -8.38 6.05
C THR A 92 7.24 -8.75 4.62
N LEU A 93 6.96 -7.73 3.81
CA LEU A 93 6.59 -7.85 2.40
C LEU A 93 7.63 -8.68 1.65
N ASN A 94 7.13 -9.65 0.90
CA ASN A 94 7.93 -10.47 0.00
C ASN A 94 7.11 -10.82 -1.25
N GLN A 95 7.77 -11.40 -2.26
CA GLN A 95 7.15 -11.69 -3.54
C GLN A 95 5.95 -12.66 -3.43
N LYS A 96 5.94 -13.59 -2.47
CA LYS A 96 4.81 -14.51 -2.27
C LYS A 96 3.57 -13.79 -1.75
N ILE A 97 3.77 -12.81 -0.86
CA ILE A 97 2.68 -11.93 -0.39
C ILE A 97 2.12 -11.12 -1.57
N ALA A 98 2.99 -10.50 -2.37
CA ALA A 98 2.56 -9.75 -3.56
C ALA A 98 1.78 -10.64 -4.56
N ASN A 99 2.28 -11.85 -4.84
CA ASN A 99 1.60 -12.85 -5.67
C ASN A 99 0.24 -13.28 -5.09
N THR A 100 0.10 -13.39 -3.77
CA THR A 100 -1.17 -13.74 -3.13
C THR A 100 -2.18 -12.59 -3.22
N LEU A 101 -1.70 -11.36 -2.99
CA LEU A 101 -2.53 -10.16 -3.04
C LEU A 101 -2.93 -9.78 -4.47
N SER A 102 -2.13 -10.12 -5.49
CA SER A 102 -2.46 -9.87 -6.89
C SER A 102 -3.67 -10.65 -7.41
N LEU A 103 -4.06 -11.72 -6.71
CA LEU A 103 -5.25 -12.51 -7.01
C LEU A 103 -6.54 -11.94 -6.40
N LYS A 104 -6.44 -10.87 -5.58
CA LYS A 104 -7.59 -10.24 -4.91
C LYS A 104 -8.29 -9.23 -5.82
N LYS A 105 -9.54 -8.89 -5.47
CA LYS A 105 -10.36 -7.95 -6.24
C LYS A 105 -10.37 -6.56 -5.61
N ASN A 106 -10.60 -6.48 -4.30
CA ASN A 106 -10.78 -5.22 -3.57
C ASN A 106 -9.90 -5.20 -2.32
N LEU A 107 -9.02 -4.21 -2.22
CA LEU A 107 -8.08 -4.04 -1.11
C LEU A 107 -8.26 -2.66 -0.47
N ILE A 108 -8.16 -2.58 0.86
CA ILE A 108 -7.95 -1.31 1.58
C ILE A 108 -6.52 -1.29 2.10
N PHE A 109 -5.78 -0.20 1.86
CA PHE A 109 -4.51 0.08 2.53
C PHE A 109 -4.72 1.22 3.53
N LEU A 110 -4.40 0.98 4.80
CA LEU A 110 -4.41 2.00 5.84
C LEU A 110 -2.97 2.47 6.10
N CYS A 111 -2.69 3.72 5.74
CA CYS A 111 -1.42 4.37 6.04
C CYS A 111 -1.41 4.87 7.48
N GLY A 112 -0.53 4.28 8.31
CA GLY A 112 -0.26 4.83 9.64
C GLY A 112 0.48 6.16 9.57
N HIS A 113 0.30 7.00 10.58
CA HIS A 113 1.05 8.24 10.78
C HIS A 113 1.27 8.44 12.30
N TYR A 114 2.05 9.46 12.66
CA TYR A 114 2.35 9.79 14.06
C TYR A 114 3.02 8.61 14.79
N LYS A 115 2.50 8.17 15.95
CA LYS A 115 2.97 6.96 16.65
C LYS A 115 2.30 5.68 16.18
N GLY A 116 1.27 5.76 15.33
CA GLY A 116 0.46 4.65 14.89
C GLY A 116 -1.03 4.92 15.06
N ILE A 117 -1.81 3.85 14.96
CA ILE A 117 -3.27 3.86 15.10
C ILE A 117 -3.70 3.29 16.44
N ASP A 118 -4.91 3.64 16.89
CA ASP A 118 -5.52 2.99 18.05
C ASP A 118 -5.60 1.46 17.85
N GLN A 119 -5.16 0.69 18.85
CA GLN A 119 -5.10 -0.78 18.78
C GLN A 119 -6.45 -1.42 18.43
N ARG A 120 -7.57 -0.80 18.83
CA ARG A 120 -8.91 -1.32 18.53
C ARG A 120 -9.23 -1.25 17.04
N VAL A 121 -8.59 -0.37 16.27
CA VAL A 121 -8.70 -0.40 14.80
C VAL A 121 -8.11 -1.70 14.25
N ARG A 122 -6.94 -2.11 14.77
CA ARG A 122 -6.30 -3.38 14.39
C ARG A 122 -7.23 -4.56 14.66
N GLU A 123 -7.84 -4.59 15.84
CA GLU A 123 -8.74 -5.66 16.27
C GLU A 123 -10.07 -5.70 15.51
N LEU A 124 -10.65 -4.54 15.19
CA LEU A 124 -11.98 -4.46 14.57
C LEU A 124 -11.96 -4.62 13.04
N HIS A 125 -10.93 -4.11 12.38
CA HIS A 125 -10.95 -3.93 10.92
C HIS A 125 -9.80 -4.60 10.18
N ILE A 126 -8.60 -4.66 10.76
CA ILE A 126 -7.41 -5.04 10.02
C ILE A 126 -7.34 -6.56 9.85
N THR A 127 -7.18 -7.02 8.62
CA THR A 127 -7.07 -8.45 8.30
C THR A 127 -5.63 -8.89 8.07
N LYS A 128 -4.76 -7.94 7.69
CA LYS A 128 -3.34 -8.19 7.48
C LYS A 128 -2.52 -6.95 7.84
N GLU A 129 -1.32 -7.18 8.34
CA GLU A 129 -0.37 -6.14 8.70
C GLU A 129 0.91 -6.38 7.92
N ILE A 130 1.40 -5.36 7.21
CA ILE A 130 2.56 -5.49 6.32
C ILE A 130 3.61 -4.45 6.67
N SER A 131 4.84 -4.92 6.85
CA SER A 131 6.05 -4.12 6.92
C SER A 131 6.79 -4.17 5.58
N ILE A 132 7.37 -3.06 5.12
CA ILE A 132 8.25 -3.05 3.93
C ILE A 132 9.74 -3.20 4.28
N GLY A 133 10.05 -3.47 5.55
CA GLY A 133 11.39 -3.81 6.03
C GLY A 133 11.71 -3.24 7.41
N ASP A 134 12.90 -3.58 7.91
CA ASP A 134 13.35 -3.28 9.28
C ASP A 134 13.89 -1.85 9.41
N TYR A 135 13.02 -0.87 9.17
CA TYR A 135 13.30 0.56 9.30
C TYR A 135 12.01 1.34 9.58
N VAL A 136 12.15 2.62 9.97
CA VAL A 136 11.02 3.48 10.35
C VAL A 136 10.84 4.60 9.33
N LEU A 137 9.62 4.75 8.85
CA LEU A 137 9.19 5.86 7.98
C LEU A 137 8.34 6.86 8.77
N THR A 138 8.14 8.05 8.20
CA THR A 138 7.29 9.09 8.80
C THR A 138 5.79 8.78 8.69
N GLY A 139 5.42 7.89 7.78
CA GLY A 139 4.05 7.44 7.53
C GLY A 139 4.01 6.25 6.58
N GLY A 140 2.83 5.66 6.43
CA GLY A 140 2.60 4.47 5.61
C GLY A 140 2.50 4.73 4.10
N GLU A 141 2.51 5.98 3.65
CA GLU A 141 2.26 6.37 2.26
C GLU A 141 3.27 5.74 1.28
N LEU A 142 4.57 5.78 1.61
CA LEU A 142 5.59 5.15 0.76
C LEU A 142 5.47 3.63 0.76
N ALA A 143 5.11 3.04 1.91
CA ALA A 143 4.84 1.61 1.99
C ALA A 143 3.62 1.22 1.14
N ALA A 144 2.60 2.08 1.04
CA ALA A 144 1.42 1.84 0.23
C ALA A 144 1.76 1.86 -1.25
N CYS A 145 2.61 2.81 -1.69
CA CYS A 145 3.13 2.84 -3.05
C CYS A 145 3.94 1.57 -3.38
N VAL A 146 4.84 1.14 -2.49
CA VAL A 146 5.65 -0.07 -2.69
C VAL A 146 4.76 -1.31 -2.78
N LEU A 147 3.81 -1.46 -1.85
CA LEU A 147 2.89 -2.59 -1.86
C LEU A 147 2.02 -2.59 -3.12
N ALA A 148 1.42 -1.45 -3.46
CA ALA A 148 0.60 -1.31 -4.66
C ALA A 148 1.38 -1.65 -5.93
N ASP A 149 2.59 -1.11 -6.11
CA ASP A 149 3.42 -1.36 -7.28
C ASP A 149 3.75 -2.85 -7.43
N SER A 150 4.16 -3.49 -6.33
CA SER A 150 4.49 -4.92 -6.32
C SER A 150 3.30 -5.82 -6.71
N ILE A 151 2.07 -5.44 -6.34
CA ILE A 151 0.84 -6.15 -6.65
C ILE A 151 0.41 -5.88 -8.09
N ILE A 152 0.34 -4.62 -8.48
CA ILE A 152 -0.22 -4.17 -9.77
C ILE A 152 0.61 -4.71 -10.93
N ARG A 153 1.94 -4.76 -10.79
CA ARG A 153 2.84 -5.31 -11.81
C ARG A 153 2.49 -6.75 -12.20
N LEU A 154 1.93 -7.53 -11.28
CA LEU A 154 1.58 -8.94 -11.46
C LEU A 154 0.20 -9.15 -12.11
N ILE A 155 -0.59 -8.08 -12.28
CA ILE A 155 -1.92 -8.19 -12.89
C ILE A 155 -1.75 -8.44 -14.40
N PRO A 156 -2.42 -9.47 -14.97
CA PRO A 156 -2.37 -9.76 -16.40
C PRO A 156 -2.71 -8.53 -17.26
N GLY A 157 -1.89 -8.28 -18.29
CA GLY A 157 -2.02 -7.13 -19.19
C GLY A 157 -1.39 -5.80 -18.72
N VAL A 158 -0.88 -5.73 -17.47
CA VAL A 158 -0.18 -4.53 -16.97
C VAL A 158 1.21 -4.41 -17.60
N ILE A 159 2.03 -5.46 -17.48
CA ILE A 159 3.30 -5.57 -18.20
C ILE A 159 3.07 -6.16 -19.59
N GLY A 160 3.86 -5.74 -20.57
CA GLY A 160 3.68 -6.12 -21.98
C GLY A 160 4.09 -7.56 -22.29
N ASP A 161 5.08 -8.09 -21.56
CA ASP A 161 5.54 -9.47 -21.67
C ASP A 161 5.34 -10.15 -20.30
N GLU A 162 4.32 -11.00 -20.20
CA GLU A 162 3.98 -11.71 -18.97
C GLU A 162 5.12 -12.62 -18.51
N GLN A 163 5.98 -13.10 -19.42
CA GLN A 163 7.15 -13.89 -19.05
C GLN A 163 8.15 -13.07 -18.22
N SER A 164 8.21 -11.76 -18.43
CA SER A 164 9.10 -10.88 -17.65
C SER A 164 8.81 -10.92 -16.16
N ALA A 165 7.53 -11.01 -15.74
CA ALA A 165 7.21 -11.13 -14.32
C ALA A 165 7.55 -12.51 -13.76
N LEU A 166 7.51 -13.56 -14.57
CA LEU A 166 7.75 -14.94 -14.13
C LEU A 166 9.24 -15.24 -13.89
N THR A 167 10.13 -14.51 -14.58
CA THR A 167 11.59 -14.65 -14.45
C THR A 167 12.23 -13.62 -13.52
N ASP A 168 11.42 -12.75 -12.90
CA ASP A 168 11.90 -11.76 -11.93
C ASP A 168 12.45 -12.46 -10.68
N SER A 169 13.35 -11.75 -10.00
CA SER A 169 13.94 -12.24 -8.76
C SER A 169 12.85 -12.57 -7.74
N PHE A 170 13.10 -13.62 -6.96
CA PHE A 170 12.25 -14.11 -5.88
C PHE A 170 10.95 -14.83 -6.31
N GLN A 171 10.62 -14.93 -7.60
CA GLN A 171 9.47 -15.74 -8.06
C GLN A 171 9.66 -17.23 -7.77
N ASP A 172 10.87 -17.74 -7.98
CA ASP A 172 11.31 -19.10 -7.71
C ASP A 172 12.29 -19.18 -6.52
N ASN A 173 12.35 -18.11 -5.71
CA ASN A 173 13.33 -17.87 -4.64
C ASN A 173 14.79 -17.75 -5.11
N LEU A 174 15.04 -17.46 -6.40
CA LEU A 174 16.37 -17.13 -6.92
C LEU A 174 16.49 -15.65 -7.27
N LEU A 175 17.73 -15.20 -7.48
CA LEU A 175 18.00 -13.89 -8.10
C LEU A 175 18.08 -14.06 -9.61
N SER A 176 17.58 -13.07 -10.35
CA SER A 176 17.70 -13.01 -11.80
C SER A 176 19.18 -12.92 -12.21
N PRO A 177 19.57 -13.53 -13.34
CA PRO A 177 20.96 -13.49 -13.80
C PRO A 177 21.37 -12.06 -14.21
N PRO A 178 22.68 -11.78 -14.32
CA PRO A 178 23.16 -10.53 -14.91
C PRO A 178 22.60 -10.32 -16.31
N ILE A 179 22.26 -9.07 -16.62
CA ILE A 179 21.67 -8.66 -17.90
C ILE A 179 22.62 -7.69 -18.58
N PHE A 180 22.86 -7.91 -19.87
CA PHE A 180 23.66 -7.04 -20.72
C PHE A 180 22.78 -6.45 -21.82
N THR A 181 23.10 -5.24 -22.25
CA THR A 181 22.50 -4.62 -23.44
C THR A 181 23.60 -4.03 -24.30
N ARG A 182 23.25 -3.62 -25.51
CA ARG A 182 24.20 -3.07 -26.48
C ARG A 182 24.84 -1.79 -25.94
N PRO A 183 26.11 -1.49 -26.31
CA PRO A 183 26.97 -2.21 -27.27
C PRO A 183 27.66 -3.46 -26.69
N GLU A 184 28.24 -4.29 -27.56
CA GLU A 184 28.92 -5.54 -27.19
C GLU A 184 30.16 -5.34 -26.33
N VAL A 185 30.94 -4.27 -26.57
CA VAL A 185 32.13 -3.92 -25.77
C VAL A 185 31.97 -2.52 -25.20
N TYR A 186 32.17 -2.37 -23.90
CA TYR A 186 32.14 -1.05 -23.25
C TYR A 186 33.31 -0.91 -22.25
N LYS A 187 34.27 -0.03 -22.59
CA LYS A 187 35.52 0.16 -21.82
C LYS A 187 36.32 -1.15 -21.65
N ASP A 188 36.46 -1.90 -22.75
CA ASP A 188 37.17 -3.18 -22.79
C ASP A 188 36.60 -4.28 -21.87
N LEU A 189 35.32 -4.14 -21.46
CA LEU A 189 34.49 -5.17 -20.83
C LEU A 189 33.53 -5.79 -21.83
#